data_AF-A0A955XZ27-F1
#
_entry.id   AF-A0A955XZ27-F1
#
_cell.length_a   1.000
_cell.length_b   1.000
_cell.length_c   1.000
_cell.angle_alpha   90.00
_cell.angle_beta   90.00
_cell.angle_gamma   90.00
#
_symmetry.space_group_name_H-M   'P 1'
#
loop_
_entity.id
_entity.type
_entity.pdbx_description
1 polymer ?
#
loop_
_entity_poly.entity_id
_entity_poly.type
_entity_poly.pdbx_seq_one_letter_code
_entity_poly.pdbx_strand_id
1 'polypeptide(L)'
;RPAWVLRRGVFRAPGFTRYTRALYRSEAERFAFEDRDDIYGDVSAFESPILFLAGPGPTYAIGGQRVGSDKLDHFLSVGFAYYRHTARGGTEEEAVRSGVRTEYRLWGMFTSRTFSFADLRANHDGYRFYAELLEPGSAFDRDTDGCVERVGAWSWAAWVHAQWDEVLDPSVYAEVVGQRVLDTLAARRAAVCSSRKAWDDGVRAWAEPDAPWLAGPRPVQGDPFQLDALCDPTRRGPLRARPPRRAPPPSGSPSHAPREGSSPPSRG
;
A
#
# COMPACT_ATOMS: atom_id res chain seq x y z
N ARG A 1 -7.71 5.89 30.95
CA ARG A 1 -7.48 4.62 30.22
C ARG A 1 -8.13 3.49 31.03
N PRO A 2 -8.99 2.62 30.47
CA PRO A 2 -9.39 1.41 31.18
C PRO A 2 -8.23 0.39 31.20
N ALA A 3 -8.00 -0.22 32.35
CA ALA A 3 -6.79 -0.95 32.72
C ALA A 3 -6.49 -2.24 31.93
N TRP A 4 -7.32 -2.61 30.95
CA TRP A 4 -7.15 -3.84 30.16
C TRP A 4 -6.23 -3.68 28.94
N VAL A 5 -5.82 -2.46 28.58
CA VAL A 5 -4.96 -2.18 27.41
C VAL A 5 -3.45 -2.27 27.73
N LEU A 6 -3.07 -2.34 29.02
CA LEU A 6 -1.67 -2.27 29.46
C LEU A 6 -1.03 -3.60 29.86
N ARG A 7 -1.53 -4.75 29.37
CA ARG A 7 -0.78 -6.00 29.50
C ARG A 7 0.02 -6.29 28.23
N ARG A 8 1.33 -6.05 28.34
CA ARG A 8 2.38 -6.67 27.51
C ARG A 8 2.06 -8.15 27.31
N GLY A 9 2.06 -8.58 26.05
CA GLY A 9 2.02 -10.01 25.70
C GLY A 9 0.91 -10.36 24.71
N VAL A 10 1.33 -10.59 23.46
CA VAL A 10 0.60 -11.38 22.47
C VAL A 10 -0.74 -10.77 22.03
N PHE A 11 -0.66 -9.72 21.21
CA PHE A 11 -1.60 -9.66 20.10
C PHE A 11 -1.29 -10.87 19.20
N ARG A 12 -2.13 -11.93 19.29
CA ARG A 12 -2.41 -12.78 18.13
C ARG A 12 -3.20 -11.90 17.17
N ALA A 13 -2.54 -10.94 16.53
CA ALA A 13 -3.18 -10.12 15.51
C ALA A 13 -3.47 -11.03 14.30
N PRO A 14 -4.75 -11.32 13.99
CA PRO A 14 -5.11 -12.05 12.78
C PRO A 14 -4.67 -11.18 11.59
N GLY A 15 -3.87 -11.72 10.68
CA GLY A 15 -3.44 -11.01 9.47
C GLY A 15 -1.94 -11.06 9.20
N PHE A 16 -1.10 -11.09 10.23
CA PHE A 16 0.36 -11.05 10.03
C PHE A 16 0.95 -12.41 9.62
N THR A 17 1.79 -12.41 8.60
CA THR A 17 2.56 -13.60 8.21
C THR A 17 3.48 -14.08 9.34
N ARG A 18 3.98 -15.31 9.23
CA ARG A 18 5.03 -15.81 10.14
C ARG A 18 6.29 -14.95 10.05
N TYR A 19 6.58 -14.41 8.87
CA TYR A 19 7.72 -13.52 8.64
C TYR A 19 7.57 -12.21 9.39
N THR A 20 6.43 -11.53 9.23
CA THR A 20 6.19 -10.25 9.93
C THR A 20 6.20 -10.45 11.44
N ARG A 21 5.66 -11.57 11.94
CA ARG A 21 5.79 -11.94 13.36
C ARG A 21 7.23 -12.17 13.82
N ALA A 22 8.11 -12.71 12.96
CA ALA A 22 9.52 -12.86 13.26
C ALA A 22 10.24 -11.50 13.24
N LEU A 23 9.90 -10.62 12.29
CA LEU A 23 10.46 -9.27 12.21
C LEU A 23 10.15 -8.45 13.47
N TYR A 24 8.91 -8.52 13.97
CA TYR A 24 8.51 -7.87 15.24
C TYR A 24 9.28 -8.38 16.47
N ARG A 25 9.93 -9.55 16.38
CA ARG A 25 10.76 -10.14 17.44
C ARG A 25 12.26 -9.96 17.17
N SER A 26 12.63 -9.42 16.02
CA SER A 26 14.02 -9.23 15.62
C SER A 26 14.62 -7.97 16.24
N GLU A 27 15.94 -7.86 16.18
CA GLU A 27 16.70 -6.67 16.55
C GLU A 27 16.80 -5.65 15.40
N ALA A 28 15.99 -5.80 14.34
CA ALA A 28 15.98 -4.86 13.23
C ALA A 28 15.64 -3.45 13.71
N GLU A 29 16.30 -2.44 13.13
CA GLU A 29 16.02 -1.04 13.44
C GLU A 29 14.56 -0.72 13.14
N ARG A 30 13.83 -0.33 14.19
CA ARG A 30 12.37 -0.20 14.19
C ARG A 30 11.97 1.21 14.62
N PHE A 31 11.16 1.85 13.79
CA PHE A 31 10.43 3.06 14.13
C PHE A 31 9.03 2.64 14.57
N ALA A 32 8.80 2.62 15.88
CA ALA A 32 7.49 2.33 16.46
C ALA A 32 6.74 3.63 16.73
N PHE A 33 5.45 3.65 16.41
CA PHE A 33 4.57 4.78 16.66
C PHE A 33 3.84 4.60 17.99
N GLU A 34 4.61 4.64 19.08
CA GLU A 34 4.04 4.56 20.44
C GLU A 34 3.20 5.81 20.73
N ASP A 35 2.14 5.66 21.54
CA ASP A 35 1.23 6.73 21.95
C ASP A 35 0.62 7.58 20.81
N ARG A 36 0.38 6.98 19.62
CA ARG A 36 -0.26 7.66 18.47
C ARG A 36 0.60 8.79 17.89
N ASP A 37 1.93 8.70 18.02
CA ASP A 37 2.87 9.65 17.43
C ASP A 37 3.03 9.45 15.91
N ASP A 38 1.92 9.33 15.19
CA ASP A 38 1.85 9.11 13.74
C ASP A 38 0.85 10.06 13.07
N ILE A 39 0.79 10.06 11.73
CA ILE A 39 -0.07 10.96 10.95
C ILE A 39 -1.58 10.68 11.11
N TYR A 40 -1.93 9.51 11.66
CA TYR A 40 -3.31 9.12 11.97
C TYR A 40 -3.65 9.35 13.44
N GLY A 41 -2.76 9.97 14.23
CA GLY A 41 -2.90 10.06 15.68
C GLY A 41 -4.24 10.62 16.14
N ASP A 42 -4.77 11.60 15.41
CA ASP A 42 -6.04 12.30 15.68
C ASP A 42 -7.29 11.65 15.04
N VAL A 43 -7.13 10.56 14.28
CA VAL A 43 -8.27 9.82 13.71
C VAL A 43 -9.03 9.12 14.82
N SER A 44 -10.31 9.43 14.96
CA SER A 44 -11.19 8.83 15.97
C SER A 44 -11.78 7.49 15.51
N ALA A 45 -12.28 6.70 16.47
CA ALA A 45 -12.94 5.41 16.20
C ALA A 45 -14.16 5.52 15.28
N PHE A 46 -14.86 6.66 15.27
CA PHE A 46 -16.01 6.90 14.38
C PHE A 46 -15.58 7.24 12.95
N GLU A 47 -14.35 7.73 12.76
CA GLU A 47 -13.82 8.10 11.46
C GLU A 47 -13.13 6.91 10.79
N SER A 48 -12.37 6.12 11.55
CA SER A 48 -11.89 4.81 11.15
C SER A 48 -11.60 3.93 12.38
N PRO A 49 -12.45 2.91 12.66
CA PRO A 49 -12.24 2.00 13.80
C PRO A 49 -10.90 1.25 13.72
N ILE A 50 -10.47 0.87 12.51
CA ILE A 50 -9.23 0.12 12.29
C ILE A 50 -8.02 1.01 12.55
N LEU A 51 -7.97 2.20 11.95
CA LEU A 51 -6.84 3.11 12.18
C LEU A 51 -6.79 3.55 13.64
N PHE A 52 -7.93 3.76 14.31
CA PHE A 52 -7.96 4.10 15.74
C PHE A 52 -7.43 2.98 16.64
N LEU A 53 -7.81 1.73 16.38
CA LEU A 53 -7.44 0.59 17.23
C LEU A 53 -6.03 0.05 16.93
N ALA A 54 -5.64 -0.01 15.66
CA ALA A 54 -4.38 -0.63 15.24
C ALA A 54 -3.25 0.39 15.00
N GLY A 55 -3.59 1.62 14.62
CA GLY A 55 -2.60 2.58 14.11
C GLY A 55 -1.88 2.06 12.85
N PRO A 56 -0.91 2.80 12.32
CA PRO A 56 0.00 2.26 11.33
C PRO A 56 0.92 1.22 11.98
N GLY A 57 1.28 0.19 11.22
CA GLY A 57 2.32 -0.75 11.64
C GLY A 57 3.68 -0.03 11.81
N PRO A 58 4.61 -0.60 12.60
CA PRO A 58 5.97 -0.09 12.69
C PRO A 58 6.67 -0.08 11.33
N THR A 59 7.56 0.90 11.15
CA THR A 59 8.43 0.99 9.98
C THR A 59 9.81 0.42 10.31
N TYR A 60 10.42 -0.27 9.36
CA TYR A 60 11.75 -0.86 9.48
C TYR A 60 12.70 -0.31 8.41
N ALA A 61 13.98 -0.19 8.75
CA ALA A 61 15.02 0.06 7.76
C ALA A 61 15.46 -1.28 7.13
N ILE A 62 15.10 -1.51 5.87
CA ILE A 62 15.41 -2.77 5.16
C ILE A 62 15.97 -2.40 3.79
N GLY A 63 17.17 -2.90 3.47
CA GLY A 63 17.78 -2.70 2.15
C GLY A 63 17.98 -1.22 1.76
N GLY A 64 18.18 -0.33 2.74
CA GLY A 64 18.28 1.11 2.53
C GLY A 64 16.94 1.84 2.38
N GLN A 65 15.81 1.13 2.46
CA GLN A 65 14.46 1.68 2.36
C GLN A 65 13.74 1.68 3.71
N ARG A 66 12.77 2.59 3.87
CA ARG A 66 11.82 2.60 5.00
C ARG A 66 10.59 1.81 4.60
N VAL A 67 10.33 0.72 5.31
CA VAL A 67 9.29 -0.25 4.96
C VAL A 67 8.32 -0.42 6.12
N GLY A 68 7.05 -0.08 5.92
CA GLY A 68 5.98 -0.46 6.84
C GLY A 68 5.87 -1.99 6.93
N SER A 69 5.72 -2.55 8.14
CA SER A 69 5.62 -4.01 8.30
C SER A 69 4.48 -4.65 7.52
N ASP A 70 3.39 -3.91 7.32
CA ASP A 70 2.24 -4.32 6.52
C ASP A 70 2.64 -4.57 5.05
N LYS A 71 3.56 -3.77 4.49
CA LYS A 71 4.04 -3.92 3.12
C LYS A 71 4.71 -5.28 2.89
N LEU A 72 5.38 -5.82 3.91
CA LEU A 72 5.97 -7.16 3.84
C LEU A 72 4.90 -8.28 3.81
N ASP A 73 3.76 -8.08 4.47
CA ASP A 73 2.63 -9.01 4.35
C ASP A 73 1.96 -8.91 2.98
N HIS A 74 1.82 -7.69 2.45
CA HIS A 74 1.36 -7.46 1.08
C HIS A 74 2.26 -8.18 0.08
N PHE A 75 3.58 -8.02 0.20
CA PHE A 75 4.58 -8.71 -0.60
C PHE A 75 4.48 -10.25 -0.49
N LEU A 76 4.56 -10.79 0.73
CA LEU A 76 4.63 -12.25 0.92
C LEU A 76 3.28 -12.96 0.76
N SER A 77 2.18 -12.41 1.26
CA SER A 77 0.87 -13.09 1.23
C SER A 77 0.03 -12.72 0.03
N VAL A 78 -0.17 -11.42 -0.20
CA VAL A 78 -1.04 -10.96 -1.28
C VAL A 78 -0.33 -11.16 -2.62
N GLY A 79 0.98 -10.90 -2.69
CA GLY A 79 1.80 -11.25 -3.84
C GLY A 79 1.80 -12.75 -4.16
N PHE A 80 1.86 -13.62 -3.15
CA PHE A 80 1.68 -15.06 -3.37
C PHE A 80 0.29 -15.40 -3.90
N ALA A 81 -0.75 -14.71 -3.44
CA ALA A 81 -2.10 -14.90 -3.96
C ALA A 81 -2.20 -14.51 -5.44
N TYR A 82 -1.49 -13.46 -5.87
CA TYR A 82 -1.41 -13.05 -7.28
C TYR A 82 -0.69 -14.12 -8.11
N TYR A 83 0.48 -14.57 -7.65
CA TYR A 83 1.21 -15.66 -8.31
C TYR A 83 0.37 -16.93 -8.43
N ARG A 84 -0.38 -17.30 -7.37
CA ARG A 84 -1.30 -18.44 -7.41
C ARG A 84 -2.48 -18.26 -8.36
N HIS A 85 -2.87 -17.03 -8.67
CA HIS A 85 -3.88 -16.74 -9.68
C HIS A 85 -3.30 -17.01 -11.07
N THR A 86 -2.11 -16.49 -11.36
CA THR A 86 -1.46 -16.67 -12.66
C THR A 86 -1.03 -18.11 -12.91
N ALA A 87 -0.52 -18.81 -11.89
CA ALA A 87 -0.19 -20.23 -11.96
C ALA A 87 -1.40 -21.15 -12.24
N ARG A 88 -2.63 -20.63 -12.12
CA ARG A 88 -3.88 -21.34 -12.47
C ARG A 88 -4.45 -20.92 -13.81
N GLY A 89 -3.69 -20.19 -14.63
CA GLY A 89 -4.08 -19.74 -15.96
C GLY A 89 -4.75 -18.37 -16.01
N GLY A 90 -4.78 -17.63 -14.90
CA GLY A 90 -5.15 -16.21 -14.91
C GLY A 90 -4.03 -15.31 -15.43
N THR A 91 -4.33 -14.05 -15.74
CA THR A 91 -3.30 -13.08 -16.13
C THR A 91 -2.84 -12.21 -14.96
N GLU A 92 -1.67 -11.60 -15.09
CA GLU A 92 -1.15 -10.63 -14.12
C GLU A 92 -2.10 -9.44 -13.97
N GLU A 93 -2.63 -8.92 -15.08
CA GLU A 93 -3.55 -7.78 -15.07
C GLU A 93 -4.85 -8.10 -14.34
N GLU A 94 -5.33 -9.34 -14.41
CA GLU A 94 -6.51 -9.77 -13.66
C GLU A 94 -6.24 -9.82 -12.15
N ALA A 95 -5.07 -10.33 -11.75
CA ALA A 95 -4.65 -10.39 -10.36
C ALA A 95 -4.52 -8.97 -9.79
N VAL A 96 -3.83 -8.06 -10.50
CA VAL A 96 -3.69 -6.67 -10.08
C VAL A 96 -5.03 -5.93 -10.04
N ARG A 97 -5.89 -6.13 -11.04
CA ARG A 97 -7.24 -5.55 -11.05
C ARG A 97 -8.07 -6.06 -9.86
N SER A 98 -7.88 -7.32 -9.46
CA SER A 98 -8.50 -7.86 -8.25
C SER A 98 -7.95 -7.22 -6.98
N GLY A 99 -6.64 -6.98 -6.94
CA GLY A 99 -5.94 -6.17 -5.96
C GLY A 99 -6.57 -4.80 -5.76
N VAL A 100 -6.62 -4.02 -6.84
CA VAL A 100 -7.22 -2.67 -6.85
C VAL A 100 -8.65 -2.71 -6.32
N ARG A 101 -9.48 -3.69 -6.74
CA ARG A 101 -10.86 -3.82 -6.23
C ARG A 101 -10.90 -4.14 -4.75
N THR A 102 -10.01 -4.99 -4.27
CA THR A 102 -9.95 -5.42 -2.87
C THR A 102 -9.47 -4.28 -1.97
N GLU A 103 -8.44 -3.57 -2.41
CA GLU A 103 -7.95 -2.36 -1.76
C GLU A 103 -9.04 -1.29 -1.71
N TYR A 104 -9.74 -1.08 -2.82
CA TYR A 104 -10.84 -0.12 -2.88
C TYR A 104 -12.05 -0.50 -2.02
N ARG A 105 -12.37 -1.79 -1.89
CA ARG A 105 -13.64 -2.27 -1.27
C ARG A 105 -13.51 -2.82 0.14
N LEU A 106 -12.46 -3.58 0.45
CA LEU A 106 -12.36 -4.38 1.67
C LEU A 106 -11.42 -3.77 2.71
N TRP A 107 -10.26 -3.26 2.27
CA TRP A 107 -9.22 -2.75 3.18
C TRP A 107 -9.11 -1.24 3.22
N GLY A 108 -9.51 -0.57 2.13
CA GLY A 108 -9.38 0.86 1.99
C GLY A 108 -10.65 1.64 2.28
N MET A 109 -11.43 1.98 1.25
CA MET A 109 -12.46 3.03 1.37
C MET A 109 -13.62 2.71 2.34
N PHE A 110 -13.93 1.43 2.58
CA PHE A 110 -15.03 1.04 3.48
C PHE A 110 -14.60 0.91 4.96
N THR A 111 -13.32 0.66 5.24
CA THR A 111 -12.87 0.26 6.59
C THR A 111 -11.80 1.20 7.16
N SER A 112 -10.68 1.39 6.46
CA SER A 112 -9.63 2.35 6.83
C SER A 112 -9.85 3.76 6.25
N ARG A 113 -10.77 3.89 5.29
CA ARG A 113 -11.00 5.10 4.47
C ARG A 113 -9.74 5.61 3.75
N THR A 114 -8.80 4.71 3.47
CA THR A 114 -7.49 5.01 2.86
C THR A 114 -7.23 4.04 1.72
N PHE A 115 -6.84 4.51 0.54
CA PHE A 115 -6.43 3.65 -0.57
C PHE A 115 -4.91 3.77 -0.73
N SER A 116 -4.16 2.69 -0.50
CA SER A 116 -2.69 2.73 -0.56
C SER A 116 -2.16 2.25 -1.91
N PHE A 117 -1.43 3.12 -2.63
CA PHE A 117 -0.72 2.70 -3.83
C PHE A 117 0.52 1.86 -3.48
N ALA A 118 1.16 2.18 -2.36
CA ALA A 118 2.28 1.43 -1.82
C ALA A 118 1.90 -0.04 -1.51
N ASP A 119 0.68 -0.32 -1.05
CA ASP A 119 0.17 -1.69 -0.89
C ASP A 119 0.04 -2.42 -2.23
N LEU A 120 -0.48 -1.75 -3.26
CA LEU A 120 -0.57 -2.35 -4.60
C LEU A 120 0.80 -2.64 -5.19
N ARG A 121 1.77 -1.75 -4.97
CA ARG A 121 3.16 -1.94 -5.37
C ARG A 121 3.76 -3.15 -4.65
N ALA A 122 3.62 -3.23 -3.33
CA ALA A 122 4.14 -4.36 -2.56
C ALA A 122 3.50 -5.70 -3.00
N ASN A 123 2.20 -5.73 -3.29
CA ASN A 123 1.54 -6.92 -3.84
C ASN A 123 2.18 -7.35 -5.17
N HIS A 124 2.43 -6.40 -6.07
CA HIS A 124 2.99 -6.66 -7.40
C HIS A 124 4.45 -7.12 -7.33
N ASP A 125 5.28 -6.44 -6.54
CA ASP A 125 6.66 -6.87 -6.30
C ASP A 125 6.70 -8.28 -5.68
N GLY A 126 5.74 -8.59 -4.81
CA GLY A 126 5.57 -9.93 -4.25
C GLY A 126 5.19 -10.98 -5.29
N TYR A 127 4.29 -10.64 -6.21
CA TYR A 127 3.98 -11.49 -7.37
C TYR A 127 5.24 -11.80 -8.18
N ARG A 128 6.01 -10.77 -8.54
CA ARG A 128 7.26 -10.91 -9.28
C ARG A 128 8.26 -11.78 -8.55
N PHE A 129 8.41 -11.58 -7.24
CA PHE A 129 9.23 -12.41 -6.39
C PHE A 129 8.89 -13.89 -6.52
N TYR A 130 7.61 -14.27 -6.44
CA TYR A 130 7.21 -15.66 -6.59
C TYR A 130 7.33 -16.18 -8.02
N ALA A 131 7.11 -15.33 -9.03
CA ALA A 131 7.28 -15.69 -10.44
C ALA A 131 8.74 -15.95 -10.79
N GLU A 132 9.67 -15.21 -10.20
CA GLU A 132 11.12 -15.30 -10.44
C GLU A 132 11.82 -16.23 -9.42
N LEU A 133 11.11 -16.71 -8.40
CA LEU A 133 11.67 -17.39 -7.22
C LEU A 133 12.52 -18.62 -7.54
N LEU A 134 12.20 -19.33 -8.63
CA LEU A 134 12.87 -20.57 -9.03
C LEU A 134 13.36 -20.51 -10.49
N GLU A 135 13.41 -19.32 -11.07
CA GLU A 135 13.95 -19.14 -12.40
C GLU A 135 15.48 -19.32 -12.39
N PRO A 136 16.10 -19.74 -13.51
CA PRO A 136 17.55 -19.90 -13.58
C PRO A 136 18.30 -18.63 -13.15
N GLY A 137 19.22 -18.78 -12.20
CA GLY A 137 20.00 -17.67 -11.64
C GLY A 137 19.37 -16.98 -10.42
N SER A 138 18.21 -17.45 -9.94
CA SER A 138 17.67 -17.00 -8.66
C SER A 138 18.53 -17.44 -7.46
N ALA A 139 18.29 -16.82 -6.29
CA ALA A 139 18.93 -17.23 -5.04
C ALA A 139 18.41 -18.56 -4.48
N PHE A 140 17.36 -19.13 -5.07
CA PHE A 140 16.69 -20.36 -4.64
C PHE A 140 16.54 -21.36 -5.78
N ASP A 141 16.60 -22.64 -5.44
CA ASP A 141 16.35 -23.75 -6.35
C ASP A 141 15.61 -24.86 -5.61
N ARG A 142 15.29 -25.96 -6.28
CA ARG A 142 14.76 -27.17 -5.68
C ARG A 142 15.85 -28.19 -5.44
N ASP A 143 15.88 -28.75 -4.23
CA ASP A 143 16.72 -29.89 -3.91
C ASP A 143 16.21 -31.18 -4.60
N THR A 144 16.91 -32.30 -4.39
CA THR A 144 16.55 -33.60 -4.96
C THR A 144 15.19 -34.14 -4.50
N ASP A 145 14.70 -33.66 -3.36
CA ASP A 145 13.40 -34.02 -2.80
C ASP A 145 12.28 -33.05 -3.26
N GLY A 146 12.63 -32.06 -4.08
CA GLY A 146 11.72 -31.05 -4.63
C GLY A 146 11.39 -29.91 -3.65
N CYS A 147 12.11 -29.80 -2.53
CA CYS A 147 11.96 -28.75 -1.55
C CYS A 147 12.75 -27.50 -1.98
N VAL A 148 12.20 -26.31 -1.68
CA VAL A 148 12.87 -25.04 -2.01
C VAL A 148 14.04 -24.82 -1.03
N GLU A 149 15.24 -24.70 -1.57
CA GLU A 149 16.45 -24.38 -0.83
C GLU A 149 17.13 -23.11 -1.35
N ARG A 150 17.93 -22.45 -0.50
CA ARG A 150 18.68 -21.25 -0.90
C ARG A 150 20.05 -21.67 -1.40
N VAL A 151 20.28 -21.51 -2.71
CA VAL A 151 21.53 -21.87 -3.41
C VAL A 151 22.43 -20.68 -3.71
N GLY A 152 21.92 -19.45 -3.55
CA GLY A 152 22.63 -18.21 -3.88
C GLY A 152 22.59 -17.16 -2.78
N ALA A 153 23.27 -16.03 -3.03
CA ALA A 153 23.22 -14.87 -2.16
C ALA A 153 21.82 -14.25 -2.18
N TRP A 154 21.27 -13.93 -1.00
CA TRP A 154 19.98 -13.26 -0.85
C TRP A 154 20.16 -11.89 -0.22
N SER A 155 19.48 -10.89 -0.77
CA SER A 155 19.38 -9.57 -0.16
C SER A 155 17.97 -9.01 -0.35
N TRP A 156 17.39 -8.52 0.75
CA TRP A 156 16.13 -7.77 0.68
C TRP A 156 16.24 -6.49 -0.16
N ALA A 157 17.43 -5.90 -0.29
CA ALA A 157 17.65 -4.71 -1.09
C ALA A 157 17.31 -4.89 -2.58
N ALA A 158 17.26 -6.14 -3.06
CA ALA A 158 16.83 -6.46 -4.43
C ALA A 158 15.31 -6.45 -4.62
N TRP A 159 14.54 -6.49 -3.52
CA TRP A 159 13.08 -6.71 -3.55
C TRP A 159 12.27 -5.62 -2.89
N VAL A 160 12.82 -4.94 -1.88
CA VAL A 160 12.17 -3.78 -1.28
C VAL A 160 12.26 -2.60 -2.24
N HIS A 161 11.16 -1.87 -2.38
CA HIS A 161 11.09 -0.73 -3.27
C HIS A 161 10.78 0.56 -2.51
N ALA A 162 11.31 1.69 -2.98
CA ALA A 162 11.07 3.01 -2.37
C ALA A 162 9.57 3.38 -2.36
N GLN A 163 8.82 2.95 -3.37
CA GLN A 163 7.36 3.14 -3.46
C GLN A 163 6.56 2.34 -2.41
N TRP A 164 7.20 1.56 -1.54
CA TRP A 164 6.51 1.00 -0.38
C TRP A 164 6.36 2.05 0.74
N ASP A 165 7.06 3.19 0.63
CA ASP A 165 6.93 4.34 1.52
C ASP A 165 5.75 5.21 1.06
N GLU A 166 4.74 5.35 1.92
CA GLU A 166 3.52 6.13 1.63
C GLU A 166 3.76 7.66 1.62
N VAL A 167 4.96 8.14 1.96
CA VAL A 167 5.36 9.52 1.68
C VAL A 167 5.76 9.67 0.22
N LEU A 168 6.41 8.65 -0.36
CA LEU A 168 6.89 8.64 -1.74
C LEU A 168 5.82 8.15 -2.72
N ASP A 169 4.95 7.22 -2.30
CA ASP A 169 3.79 6.73 -3.06
C ASP A 169 2.48 7.00 -2.31
N PRO A 170 2.04 8.28 -2.27
CA PRO A 170 1.01 8.75 -1.35
C PRO A 170 -0.36 8.12 -1.53
N SER A 171 -0.92 7.64 -0.41
CA SER A 171 -2.28 7.13 -0.30
C SER A 171 -3.33 8.18 -0.64
N VAL A 172 -4.52 7.70 -1.04
CA VAL A 172 -5.71 8.54 -1.23
C VAL A 172 -6.68 8.34 -0.08
N TYR A 173 -6.96 9.42 0.63
CA TYR A 173 -7.84 9.41 1.80
C TYR A 173 -9.27 9.83 1.45
N ALA A 174 -10.25 9.28 2.15
CA ALA A 174 -11.56 9.92 2.25
C ALA A 174 -11.40 11.30 2.90
N GLU A 175 -12.25 12.25 2.54
CA GLU A 175 -12.13 13.66 2.93
C GLU A 175 -11.90 13.86 4.44
N VAL A 176 -12.66 13.15 5.29
CA VAL A 176 -12.54 13.28 6.75
C VAL A 176 -11.20 12.78 7.28
N VAL A 177 -10.70 11.64 6.78
CA VAL A 177 -9.38 11.11 7.20
C VAL A 177 -8.28 12.02 6.66
N GLY A 178 -8.39 12.44 5.40
CA GLY A 178 -7.44 13.37 4.80
C GLY A 178 -7.37 14.69 5.57
N GLN A 179 -8.50 15.18 6.10
CA GLN A 179 -8.49 16.39 6.91
C GLN A 179 -7.76 16.17 8.24
N ARG A 180 -7.96 15.03 8.91
CA ARG A 180 -7.23 14.68 10.14
C ARG A 180 -5.72 14.56 9.92
N VAL A 181 -5.32 13.97 8.80
CA VAL A 181 -3.91 13.91 8.40
C VAL A 181 -3.34 15.33 8.25
N LEU A 182 -4.04 16.21 7.52
CA LEU A 182 -3.61 17.60 7.34
C LEU A 182 -3.56 18.38 8.65
N ASP A 183 -4.53 18.20 9.55
CA ASP A 183 -4.57 18.85 10.86
C ASP A 183 -3.38 18.38 11.73
N THR A 184 -3.09 17.09 11.72
CA THR A 184 -1.93 16.50 12.43
C THR A 184 -0.61 17.06 11.87
N LEU A 185 -0.46 17.10 10.55
CA LEU A 185 0.72 17.67 9.89
C LEU A 185 0.88 19.17 10.20
N ALA A 186 -0.22 19.92 10.25
CA ALA A 186 -0.21 21.33 10.62
C ALA A 186 0.22 21.54 12.08
N ALA A 187 -0.28 20.72 13.01
CA ALA A 187 0.14 20.74 14.41
C ALA A 187 1.65 20.43 14.56
N ARG A 188 2.22 19.62 13.64
CA ARG A 188 3.64 19.22 13.63
C ARG A 188 4.48 19.98 12.59
N ARG A 189 4.00 21.14 12.11
CA ARG A 189 4.60 21.88 10.98
C ARG A 189 6.10 22.07 11.10
N ALA A 190 6.61 22.47 12.26
CA ALA A 190 8.04 22.73 12.44
C ALA A 190 8.90 21.48 12.17
N ALA A 191 8.51 20.34 12.74
CA ALA A 191 9.22 19.06 12.54
C ALA A 191 9.12 18.59 11.08
N VAL A 192 7.90 18.62 10.52
CA VAL A 192 7.63 18.25 9.12
C VAL A 192 8.45 19.10 8.15
N CYS A 193 8.41 20.42 8.26
CA CYS A 193 9.10 21.31 7.34
C CYS A 193 10.62 21.28 7.51
N SER A 194 11.14 21.00 8.72
CA SER A 194 12.58 20.76 8.90
C SER A 194 13.08 19.50 8.19
N SER A 195 12.19 18.50 8.02
CA SER A 195 12.49 17.24 7.33
C SER A 195 12.23 17.32 5.82
N ARG A 196 11.64 18.43 5.33
CA ARG A 196 11.15 18.55 3.96
C ARG A 196 12.23 18.31 2.91
N LYS A 197 13.46 18.81 3.15
CA LYS A 197 14.57 18.61 2.22
C LYS A 197 14.89 17.12 2.02
N ALA A 198 14.89 16.33 3.10
CA ALA A 198 15.15 14.90 3.02
C ALA A 198 14.03 14.17 2.23
N TRP A 199 12.79 14.63 2.34
CA TRP A 199 11.67 14.11 1.56
C TRP A 199 11.75 14.50 0.09
N ASP A 200 12.06 15.76 -0.22
CA ASP A 200 12.21 16.22 -1.60
C ASP A 200 13.36 15.50 -2.31
N ASP A 201 14.47 15.25 -1.61
CA ASP A 201 15.58 14.46 -2.13
C ASP A 201 15.16 13.00 -2.41
N GLY A 202 14.32 12.42 -1.54
CA GLY A 202 13.75 11.07 -1.73
C GLY A 202 12.71 10.97 -2.85
N VAL A 203 11.83 11.97 -2.99
CA VAL A 203 10.82 12.05 -4.05
C VAL A 203 11.47 12.31 -5.42
N ARG A 204 12.46 13.21 -5.51
CA ARG A 204 13.15 13.52 -6.77
C ARG A 204 14.03 12.40 -7.30
N ALA A 205 14.46 11.48 -6.43
CA ALA A 205 15.23 10.32 -6.85
C ALA A 205 14.40 9.35 -7.72
N TRP A 206 13.07 9.47 -7.77
CA TRP A 206 12.22 8.48 -8.44
C TRP A 206 11.02 9.10 -9.15
N ALA A 207 11.15 9.23 -10.47
CA ALA A 207 10.06 9.26 -11.42
C ALA A 207 10.23 8.03 -12.31
N GLU A 208 9.59 6.91 -11.96
CA GLU A 208 9.22 5.89 -12.95
C GLU A 208 7.83 6.29 -13.44
N PRO A 209 7.72 6.91 -14.62
CA PRO A 209 6.43 7.16 -15.23
C PRO A 209 5.90 5.81 -15.71
N ASP A 210 4.67 5.49 -15.30
CA ASP A 210 3.89 4.40 -15.89
C ASP A 210 4.43 2.99 -15.64
N ALA A 211 4.36 2.59 -14.38
CA ALA A 211 4.06 1.23 -13.98
C ALA A 211 2.92 0.59 -14.83
N PRO A 212 3.19 -0.31 -15.81
CA PRO A 212 2.16 -0.93 -16.66
C PRO A 212 1.10 -1.74 -15.89
N TRP A 213 1.31 -2.01 -14.60
CA TRP A 213 0.41 -2.76 -13.73
C TRP A 213 -0.81 -1.96 -13.22
N LEU A 214 -1.01 -0.71 -13.63
CA LEU A 214 -2.18 0.11 -13.22
C LEU A 214 -3.45 -0.20 -14.06
N ALA A 215 -3.90 -1.45 -14.06
CA ALA A 215 -5.11 -1.86 -14.78
C ALA A 215 -6.39 -1.62 -13.97
N GLY A 216 -7.11 -0.51 -14.24
CA GLY A 216 -8.51 -0.32 -13.80
C GLY A 216 -8.86 1.08 -13.27
N PRO A 217 -10.14 1.33 -12.94
CA PRO A 217 -10.58 2.60 -12.38
C PRO A 217 -10.07 2.74 -10.94
N ARG A 218 -8.95 3.46 -10.78
CA ARG A 218 -8.40 3.85 -9.48
C ARG A 218 -8.66 5.34 -9.18
N PRO A 219 -8.57 5.78 -7.91
CA PRO A 219 -8.47 7.20 -7.61
C PRO A 219 -7.23 7.81 -8.28
N VAL A 220 -7.32 9.07 -8.70
CA VAL A 220 -6.15 9.83 -9.16
C VAL A 220 -5.29 10.12 -7.94
N GLN A 221 -4.03 9.73 -8.01
CA GLN A 221 -3.02 10.08 -7.04
C GLN A 221 -2.84 11.60 -7.04
N GLY A 222 -2.95 12.21 -5.86
CA GLY A 222 -2.76 13.64 -5.66
C GLY A 222 -1.64 13.91 -4.68
N ASP A 223 -1.55 15.15 -4.22
CA ASP A 223 -0.73 15.52 -3.06
C ASP A 223 -1.65 15.58 -1.82
N PRO A 224 -1.84 14.47 -1.09
CA PRO A 224 -2.70 14.46 0.08
C PRO A 224 -2.11 15.25 1.25
N PHE A 225 -0.78 15.42 1.28
CA PHE A 225 -0.06 16.06 2.39
C PHE A 225 0.06 17.57 2.20
N GLN A 226 -0.07 18.06 0.96
CA GLN A 226 -0.02 19.48 0.61
C GLN A 226 1.24 20.15 1.15
N LEU A 227 2.40 19.48 1.05
CA LEU A 227 3.60 19.88 1.79
C LEU A 227 4.14 21.25 1.37
N ASP A 228 4.02 21.61 0.08
CA ASP A 228 4.44 22.93 -0.41
C ASP A 228 3.62 24.02 0.26
N ALA A 229 2.30 23.84 0.24
CA ALA A 229 1.35 24.70 0.89
C ALA A 229 1.52 24.71 2.42
N LEU A 230 1.81 23.56 3.03
CA LEU A 230 2.05 23.42 4.47
C LEU A 230 3.31 24.15 4.89
N CYS A 231 4.37 24.15 4.08
CA CYS A 231 5.65 24.74 4.44
C CYS A 231 5.86 26.18 3.92
N ASP A 232 4.98 26.67 3.05
CA ASP A 232 4.97 28.06 2.59
C ASP A 232 4.75 29.04 3.77
N PRO A 233 5.72 29.90 4.10
CA PRO A 233 5.61 30.85 5.21
C PRO A 233 4.63 32.00 4.92
N THR A 234 4.25 32.21 3.65
CA THR A 234 3.36 33.29 3.22
C THR A 234 1.89 32.87 3.25
N ARG A 235 1.61 31.56 3.24
CA ARG A 235 0.25 31.03 3.24
C ARG A 235 -0.50 31.43 4.51
N ARG A 236 -1.72 31.94 4.33
CA ARG A 236 -2.68 32.20 5.40
C ARG A 236 -3.89 31.28 5.26
N GLY A 237 -4.35 30.73 6.38
CA GLY A 237 -5.56 29.91 6.45
C GLY A 237 -5.30 28.39 6.38
N PRO A 238 -6.31 27.59 6.78
CA PRO A 238 -6.16 26.15 6.94
C PRO A 238 -6.00 25.41 5.61
N LEU A 239 -5.35 24.25 5.67
CA LEU A 239 -5.34 23.27 4.58
C LEU A 239 -6.69 22.55 4.56
N ARG A 240 -7.13 22.15 3.36
CA ARG A 240 -8.38 21.40 3.19
C ARG A 240 -8.13 20.15 2.38
N ALA A 241 -8.57 19.02 2.89
CA ALA A 241 -8.57 17.78 2.15
C ALA A 241 -9.46 17.91 0.91
N ARG A 242 -9.09 17.21 -0.16
CA ARG A 242 -9.90 17.14 -1.38
C ARG A 242 -10.48 15.74 -1.48
N PRO A 243 -11.75 15.60 -1.90
CA PRO A 243 -12.32 14.28 -2.13
C PRO A 243 -11.53 13.54 -3.23
N PRO A 244 -11.44 12.20 -3.14
CA PRO A 244 -10.80 11.38 -4.17
C PRO A 244 -11.41 11.67 -5.55
N ARG A 245 -10.58 12.06 -6.51
CA ARG A 245 -11.00 12.12 -7.91
C ARG A 245 -10.87 10.74 -8.53
N ARG A 246 -11.85 10.30 -9.31
CA ARG A 246 -11.70 9.08 -10.10
C ARG A 246 -10.88 9.37 -11.35
N ALA A 247 -10.04 8.42 -11.76
CA ALA A 247 -9.42 8.48 -13.07
C ALA A 247 -10.53 8.54 -14.15
N PRO A 248 -10.35 9.37 -15.20
CA PRO A 248 -11.24 9.32 -16.34
C PRO A 248 -11.24 7.90 -16.94
N PRO A 249 -12.36 7.44 -17.52
CA PRO A 249 -12.36 6.17 -18.23
C PRO A 249 -11.29 6.21 -19.34
N PRO A 250 -10.62 5.09 -19.64
CA PRO A 250 -9.65 5.06 -20.73
C PRO A 250 -10.33 5.49 -22.03
N SER A 251 -9.73 6.45 -22.73
CA SER A 251 -10.21 6.93 -24.03
C SER A 251 -10.03 5.82 -25.07
N GLY A 252 -11.02 4.94 -25.22
CA GLY A 252 -10.92 3.86 -26.20
C GLY A 252 -11.85 2.67 -26.06
N SER A 253 -12.84 2.64 -25.15
CA SER A 253 -13.87 1.59 -25.24
C SER A 253 -14.83 1.91 -26.40
N PRO A 254 -14.91 1.10 -27.47
CA PRO A 254 -15.92 1.30 -28.49
C PRO A 254 -17.28 1.16 -27.82
N SER A 255 -18.14 2.17 -28.01
CA SER A 255 -19.54 2.09 -27.64
C SER A 255 -20.14 0.85 -28.31
N HIS A 256 -20.41 -0.20 -27.55
CA HIS A 256 -21.34 -1.22 -28.00
C HIS A 256 -22.73 -0.57 -28.02
N ALA A 257 -23.06 0.02 -29.17
CA ALA A 257 -24.44 0.29 -29.52
C ALA A 257 -25.21 -1.05 -29.44
N PRO A 258 -26.39 -1.09 -28.80
CA PRO A 258 -27.22 -2.28 -28.81
C PRO A 258 -27.61 -2.58 -30.26
N ARG A 259 -27.26 -3.77 -30.76
CA ARG A 259 -27.84 -4.30 -31.99
C ARG A 259 -29.32 -4.57 -31.73
N GLU A 260 -30.17 -3.73 -32.30
CA GLU A 260 -31.59 -4.02 -32.45
C GLU A 260 -31.79 -5.26 -33.33
N GLY A 261 -32.72 -6.12 -32.90
CA GLY A 261 -33.58 -6.89 -33.80
C GLY A 261 -32.98 -8.11 -34.48
N SER A 262 -33.06 -9.26 -33.81
CA SER A 262 -33.28 -10.53 -34.51
C SER A 262 -34.24 -11.38 -33.70
N SER A 263 -35.51 -11.36 -34.14
CA SER A 263 -36.59 -12.23 -33.67
C SER A 263 -36.25 -13.71 -33.88
N PRO A 264 -36.71 -14.62 -33.00
CA PRO A 264 -36.53 -16.05 -33.22
C PRO A 264 -37.55 -16.58 -34.25
N PRO A 265 -37.21 -17.64 -35.01
CA PRO A 265 -38.16 -18.31 -35.88
C PRO A 265 -39.17 -19.12 -35.06
N SER A 266 -40.45 -18.95 -35.39
CA SER A 266 -41.55 -19.80 -34.96
C SER A 266 -41.30 -21.26 -35.36
N ARG A 267 -41.40 -22.18 -34.40
CA ARG A 267 -41.44 -23.62 -34.64
C ARG A 267 -42.89 -24.09 -34.84
N GLY A 268 -43.08 -25.00 -35.79
CA GLY A 268 -44.04 -26.12 -35.75
C GLY A 268 -45.49 -25.77 -35.96
#